data_AF-A0A816UW43-F1
#
_entry.id   AF-A0A816UW43-F1
#
_cell.length_a   1.000
_cell.length_b   1.000
_cell.length_c   1.000
_cell.angle_alpha   90.00
_cell.angle_beta   90.00
_cell.angle_gamma   90.00
#
_symmetry.space_group_name_H-M   'P 1'
#
loop_
_entity.id
_entity.type
_entity.pdbx_description
1 polymer ?
#
loop_
_entity_poly.entity_id
_entity_poly.type
_entity_poly.pdbx_seq_one_letter_code
_entity_poly.pdbx_strand_id
1 'polypeptide(L)'
;MFPTTATTIVIGAASERGRIWSTIVFAFVWSTLVYDFVACWTWSPDGWAATLGTLDHAGGTPVHIAAGTSAFAYSLVLGKRAPVTHGEQNRPHNLDNLFIGTTLPWFGFNGGSGLTVGIRAALVGVVTNLAAFTGAFTWCMLDYFLLKPKHKITLFGFCMGSMAGLVCITPGSGYINVPASAFFGSISVYFDRKIKTLFKIDDPFDIFAQHRIGGFVGRL
;
A
#
# COMPACT_ATOMS: atom_id res chain seq x y z
N MET A 1 -7.98 -10.94 -9.43
CA MET A 1 -7.93 -10.42 -8.04
C MET A 1 -7.15 -9.12 -7.95
N PHE A 2 -5.95 -9.00 -8.53
CA PHE A 2 -5.18 -7.74 -8.58
C PHE A 2 -5.93 -6.49 -9.09
N PRO A 3 -6.74 -6.55 -10.19
CA PRO A 3 -7.50 -5.39 -10.65
C PRO A 3 -8.51 -4.92 -9.60
N THR A 4 -9.17 -5.88 -8.93
CA THR A 4 -10.10 -5.61 -7.84
C THR A 4 -9.40 -4.94 -6.68
N THR A 5 -8.23 -5.45 -6.25
CA THR A 5 -7.42 -4.84 -5.18
C THR A 5 -7.01 -3.41 -5.52
N ALA A 6 -6.45 -3.19 -6.71
CA ALA A 6 -6.03 -1.85 -7.15
C ALA A 6 -7.21 -0.88 -7.17
N THR A 7 -8.36 -1.33 -7.71
CA THR A 7 -9.57 -0.52 -7.76
C THR A 7 -10.10 -0.20 -6.36
N THR A 8 -10.10 -1.17 -5.43
CA THR A 8 -10.51 -0.93 -4.03
C THR A 8 -9.61 0.09 -3.32
N ILE A 9 -8.31 0.11 -3.65
CA ILE A 9 -7.38 1.12 -3.14
C ILE A 9 -7.78 2.51 -3.65
N VAL A 10 -8.06 2.67 -4.95
CA VAL A 10 -8.42 3.99 -5.51
C VAL A 10 -9.74 4.51 -4.94
N ILE A 11 -10.78 3.67 -4.92
CA ILE A 11 -12.09 4.09 -4.40
C ILE A 11 -12.07 4.34 -2.89
N GLY A 12 -11.09 3.80 -2.16
CA GLY A 12 -10.86 4.13 -0.76
C GLY A 12 -10.65 5.64 -0.53
N ALA A 13 -10.13 6.37 -1.52
CA ALA A 13 -9.99 7.83 -1.46
C ALA A 13 -11.35 8.57 -1.55
N ALA A 14 -12.37 7.92 -2.12
CA ALA A 14 -13.73 8.44 -2.19
C ALA A 14 -14.51 8.28 -0.88
N SER A 15 -13.96 7.60 0.13
CA SER A 15 -14.63 7.44 1.42
C SER A 15 -15.07 8.79 1.98
N GLU A 16 -16.30 8.81 2.50
CA GLU A 16 -16.99 9.98 3.11
C GLU A 16 -17.41 11.10 2.14
N ARG A 17 -17.02 11.04 0.86
CA ARG A 17 -17.26 12.13 -0.13
C ARG A 17 -17.85 11.66 -1.48
N GLY A 18 -17.65 10.39 -1.83
CA GLY A 18 -18.06 9.84 -3.12
C GLY A 18 -19.54 9.47 -3.17
N ARG A 19 -20.17 9.70 -4.32
CA ARG A 19 -21.50 9.14 -4.64
C ARG A 19 -21.34 7.75 -5.22
N ILE A 20 -22.08 6.77 -4.71
CA ILE A 20 -21.91 5.35 -5.06
C ILE A 20 -21.91 5.08 -6.57
N TRP A 21 -22.88 5.61 -7.32
CA TRP A 21 -22.96 5.40 -8.77
C TRP A 21 -21.79 6.02 -9.53
N SER A 22 -21.38 7.22 -9.15
CA SER A 22 -20.20 7.88 -9.73
C SER A 22 -18.93 7.08 -9.43
N THR A 23 -18.80 6.55 -8.21
CA THR A 23 -17.66 5.70 -7.81
C THR A 23 -17.63 4.39 -8.59
N ILE A 24 -18.78 3.75 -8.84
CA ILE A 24 -18.86 2.51 -9.64
C ILE A 24 -18.42 2.76 -11.09
N VAL A 25 -18.95 3.81 -11.71
CA VAL A 25 -18.58 4.17 -13.09
C VAL A 25 -17.10 4.52 -13.17
N PHE A 26 -16.61 5.32 -12.22
CA PHE A 26 -15.19 5.64 -12.12
C PHE A 26 -14.32 4.38 -11.96
N ALA A 27 -14.71 3.46 -11.07
CA ALA A 27 -13.99 2.21 -10.84
C ALA A 27 -13.85 1.38 -12.12
N PHE A 28 -14.95 1.25 -12.87
CA PHE A 28 -14.95 0.56 -14.16
C PHE A 28 -14.01 1.25 -15.16
N VAL A 29 -14.20 2.55 -15.39
CA VAL A 29 -13.38 3.33 -16.34
C VAL A 29 -11.90 3.30 -15.96
N TRP A 30 -11.59 3.47 -14.68
CA TRP A 30 -10.22 3.45 -14.17
C TRP A 30 -9.59 2.07 -14.33
N SER A 31 -10.33 0.99 -14.03
CA SER A 31 -9.81 -0.37 -14.22
C SER A 31 -9.44 -0.64 -15.69
N THR A 32 -10.28 -0.20 -16.63
CA THR A 32 -10.07 -0.47 -18.06
C THR A 32 -9.04 0.45 -18.70
N LEU A 33 -9.07 1.75 -18.39
CA LEU A 33 -8.23 2.74 -19.08
C LEU A 33 -6.90 3.04 -18.37
N VAL A 34 -6.78 2.70 -17.09
CA VAL A 34 -5.56 2.94 -16.32
C VAL A 34 -4.93 1.63 -15.90
N TYR A 35 -5.65 0.81 -15.12
CA TYR A 35 -5.06 -0.41 -14.57
C TYR A 35 -4.64 -1.40 -15.67
N ASP A 36 -5.52 -1.70 -16.63
CA ASP A 36 -5.20 -2.69 -17.68
C ASP A 36 -4.00 -2.27 -18.54
N PHE A 37 -3.86 -0.97 -18.84
CA PHE A 37 -2.71 -0.45 -19.57
C PHE A 37 -1.41 -0.56 -18.76
N VAL A 38 -1.42 -0.13 -17.49
CA VAL A 38 -0.23 -0.24 -16.63
C VAL A 38 0.14 -1.69 -16.38
N ALA A 39 -0.85 -2.57 -16.18
CA ALA A 39 -0.62 -4.01 -16.04
C ALA A 39 -0.04 -4.61 -17.32
N CYS A 40 -0.53 -4.22 -18.51
CA CYS A 40 0.03 -4.66 -19.79
C CYS A 40 1.49 -4.22 -19.91
N TRP A 41 1.81 -2.97 -19.57
CA TRP A 41 3.19 -2.48 -19.62
C TRP A 41 4.14 -3.26 -18.71
N THR A 42 3.68 -3.64 -17.52
CA THR A 42 4.49 -4.28 -16.47
C THR A 42 4.58 -5.80 -16.60
N TRP A 43 3.48 -6.48 -16.96
CA TRP A 43 3.38 -7.95 -16.89
C TRP A 43 3.16 -8.64 -18.23
N SER A 44 2.75 -7.92 -19.27
CA SER A 44 2.74 -8.53 -20.61
C SER A 44 4.17 -8.81 -21.05
N PRO A 45 4.46 -9.97 -21.66
CA PRO A 45 5.77 -10.24 -22.27
C PRO A 45 6.18 -9.15 -23.28
N ASP A 46 5.21 -8.57 -23.98
CA ASP A 46 5.41 -7.50 -24.97
C ASP A 46 5.24 -6.08 -24.37
N GLY A 47 5.02 -6.00 -23.05
CA GLY A 47 4.89 -4.73 -22.34
C GLY A 47 6.21 -3.97 -22.33
N TRP A 48 6.19 -2.67 -22.64
CA TRP A 48 7.41 -1.89 -22.77
C TRP A 48 8.27 -1.86 -21.49
N ALA A 49 7.66 -1.91 -20.31
CA ALA A 49 8.43 -1.92 -19.06
C ALA A 49 9.03 -3.31 -18.80
N ALA A 50 8.30 -4.38 -19.14
CA ALA A 50 8.82 -5.74 -19.11
C ALA A 50 10.01 -5.92 -20.06
N THR A 51 9.92 -5.41 -21.29
CA THR A 51 11.00 -5.51 -22.30
C THR A 51 12.23 -4.66 -21.94
N LEU A 52 12.05 -3.55 -21.21
CA LEU A 52 13.17 -2.80 -20.61
C LEU A 52 13.82 -3.51 -19.41
N GLY A 53 13.27 -4.64 -18.96
CA GLY A 53 13.80 -5.40 -17.84
C GLY A 53 13.39 -4.87 -16.46
N THR A 54 12.30 -4.10 -16.36
CA THR A 54 11.81 -3.64 -15.05
C THR A 54 11.32 -4.82 -14.22
N LEU A 55 11.73 -4.87 -12.96
CA LEU A 55 11.35 -5.93 -12.02
C LEU A 55 10.14 -5.50 -11.19
N ASP A 56 9.08 -6.31 -11.25
CA ASP A 56 7.87 -6.10 -10.47
C ASP A 56 7.13 -7.42 -10.22
N HIS A 57 7.48 -8.09 -9.13
CA HIS A 57 7.05 -9.48 -8.87
C HIS A 57 5.55 -9.60 -8.67
N ALA A 58 4.96 -8.74 -7.84
CA ALA A 58 3.56 -8.83 -7.42
C ALA A 58 2.79 -7.52 -7.59
N GLY A 59 3.29 -6.56 -8.37
CA GLY A 59 2.48 -5.41 -8.79
C GLY A 59 2.66 -4.16 -7.94
N GLY A 60 3.90 -3.86 -7.54
CA GLY A 60 4.24 -2.56 -6.98
C GLY A 60 3.78 -1.41 -7.87
N THR A 61 3.93 -1.54 -9.19
CA THR A 61 3.53 -0.55 -10.19
C THR A 61 2.03 -0.53 -10.46
N PRO A 62 1.42 -1.59 -11.03
CA PRO A 62 0.01 -1.58 -11.39
C PRO A 62 -0.94 -1.47 -10.19
N VAL A 63 -0.55 -1.98 -9.01
CA VAL A 63 -1.44 -2.01 -7.85
C VAL A 63 -1.17 -0.86 -6.91
N HIS A 64 0.07 -0.64 -6.48
CA HIS A 64 0.34 0.30 -5.40
C HIS A 64 0.65 1.71 -5.92
N ILE A 65 1.61 1.84 -6.84
CA ILE A 65 2.00 3.13 -7.42
C ILE A 65 0.86 3.75 -8.23
N ALA A 66 0.25 2.98 -9.15
CA ALA A 66 -0.83 3.49 -9.99
C ALA A 66 -2.09 3.81 -9.17
N ALA A 67 -2.52 2.91 -8.28
CA ALA A 67 -3.70 3.17 -7.46
C ALA A 67 -3.45 4.28 -6.43
N GLY A 68 -2.31 4.30 -5.76
CA GLY A 68 -1.97 5.33 -4.78
C GLY A 68 -1.89 6.74 -5.39
N THR A 69 -1.35 6.87 -6.61
CA THR A 69 -1.37 8.16 -7.32
C THR A 69 -2.76 8.54 -7.80
N SER A 70 -3.53 7.57 -8.27
CA SER A 70 -4.91 7.81 -8.71
C SER A 70 -5.80 8.21 -7.53
N ALA A 71 -5.61 7.60 -6.37
CA ALA A 71 -6.27 7.94 -5.11
C ALA A 71 -6.00 9.39 -4.70
N PHE A 72 -4.74 9.82 -4.80
CA PHE A 72 -4.37 11.21 -4.53
C PHE A 72 -4.97 12.19 -5.55
N ALA A 73 -4.88 11.89 -6.85
CA ALA A 73 -5.53 12.71 -7.87
C ALA A 73 -7.04 12.80 -7.64
N TYR A 74 -7.66 11.68 -7.25
CA TYR A 74 -9.09 11.60 -6.99
C TYR A 74 -9.50 12.42 -5.76
N SER A 75 -8.72 12.37 -4.68
CA SER A 75 -8.99 13.17 -3.47
C SER A 75 -8.86 14.67 -3.72
N LEU A 76 -7.95 15.10 -4.61
CA LEU A 76 -7.83 16.50 -5.02
C LEU A 76 -9.07 16.97 -5.80
N VAL A 77 -9.62 16.14 -6.69
CA VAL A 77 -10.83 16.46 -7.47
C VAL A 77 -12.08 16.48 -6.59
N LEU A 78 -12.20 15.57 -5.62
CA LEU A 78 -13.34 15.55 -4.70
C LEU A 78 -13.35 16.74 -3.72
N GLY A 79 -12.22 17.41 -3.53
CA GLY A 79 -12.09 18.52 -2.59
C GLY A 79 -11.98 18.05 -1.13
N LYS A 80 -11.70 18.98 -0.21
CA LYS A 80 -11.41 18.66 1.21
C LYS A 80 -12.63 18.09 1.96
N ARG A 81 -12.39 17.14 2.87
CA ARG A 81 -13.37 16.67 3.86
C ARG A 81 -13.75 17.81 4.80
N ALA A 82 -14.98 17.73 5.34
CA ALA A 82 -15.42 18.66 6.36
C ALA A 82 -14.43 18.64 7.55
N PRO A 83 -14.05 19.81 8.09
CA PRO A 83 -13.17 19.87 9.25
C PRO A 83 -13.86 19.19 10.43
N VAL A 84 -13.22 18.15 10.98
CA VAL A 84 -13.73 17.46 12.17
C VAL A 84 -13.57 18.39 13.37
N THR A 85 -14.68 18.70 14.04
CA THR A 85 -14.79 19.63 15.18
C THR A 85 -13.93 19.28 16.40
N HIS A 86 -13.23 18.14 16.39
CA HIS A 86 -12.42 17.63 17.50
C HIS A 86 -10.98 17.24 17.13
N GLY A 87 -10.49 17.58 15.93
CA GLY A 87 -9.09 17.34 15.56
C GLY A 87 -8.72 15.87 15.32
N GLU A 88 -9.71 14.98 15.17
CA GLU A 88 -9.53 13.53 15.01
C GLU A 88 -9.64 13.04 13.56
N GLN A 89 -9.23 13.84 12.58
CA GLN A 89 -9.50 13.60 11.14
C GLN A 89 -9.02 12.24 10.60
N ASN A 90 -8.10 11.56 11.29
CA ASN A 90 -7.51 10.29 10.88
C ASN A 90 -7.59 9.19 11.96
N ARG A 91 -8.51 9.28 12.93
CA ARG A 91 -8.78 8.14 13.82
C ARG A 91 -9.60 7.10 13.05
N PRO A 92 -9.20 5.82 13.05
CA PRO A 92 -10.00 4.78 12.43
C PRO A 92 -11.33 4.65 13.18
N HIS A 93 -12.43 4.62 12.42
CA HIS A 93 -13.77 4.41 12.96
C HIS A 93 -13.89 3.09 13.74
N ASN A 94 -13.21 2.04 13.27
CA ASN A 94 -13.18 0.73 13.92
C ASN A 94 -11.79 0.09 13.75
N LEU A 95 -11.11 -0.15 14.87
CA LEU A 95 -9.77 -0.74 14.91
C LEU A 95 -9.77 -2.25 14.61
N ASP A 96 -10.86 -2.95 14.91
CA ASP A 96 -10.98 -4.39 14.65
C ASP A 96 -11.06 -4.64 13.15
N ASN A 97 -11.85 -3.82 12.43
CA ASN A 97 -11.93 -3.90 10.97
C ASN A 97 -10.58 -3.58 10.30
N LEU A 98 -9.82 -2.63 10.84
CA LEU A 98 -8.47 -2.33 10.36
C LEU A 98 -7.56 -3.56 10.53
N PHE A 99 -7.55 -4.17 11.71
CA PHE A 99 -6.73 -5.33 12.00
C PHE A 99 -7.10 -6.55 11.14
N ILE A 100 -8.40 -6.83 10.98
CA ILE A 100 -8.90 -7.88 10.08
C ILE A 100 -8.46 -7.59 8.64
N GLY A 101 -8.60 -6.34 8.17
CA GLY A 101 -8.16 -5.94 6.84
C GLY A 101 -6.66 -6.13 6.60
N THR A 102 -5.82 -5.86 7.60
CA THR A 102 -4.36 -6.02 7.51
C THR A 102 -3.92 -7.48 7.43
N THR A 103 -4.65 -8.42 8.04
CA THR A 103 -4.18 -9.81 8.20
C THR A 103 -4.49 -10.75 7.02
N LEU A 104 -5.47 -10.42 6.16
CA LEU A 104 -6.05 -11.39 5.22
C LEU A 104 -5.30 -11.62 3.88
N PRO A 105 -4.83 -10.60 3.12
CA PRO A 105 -4.64 -10.81 1.68
C PRO A 105 -3.21 -11.12 1.20
N TRP A 106 -2.15 -10.88 1.98
CA TRP A 106 -0.80 -10.76 1.41
C TRP A 106 -0.07 -12.05 1.03
N PHE A 107 -0.30 -13.17 1.71
CA PHE A 107 0.41 -14.43 1.38
C PHE A 107 0.02 -14.96 0.00
N GLY A 108 -1.27 -14.93 -0.34
CA GLY A 108 -1.74 -15.27 -1.67
C GLY A 108 -1.31 -14.26 -2.73
N PHE A 109 -1.25 -12.97 -2.37
CA PHE A 109 -0.85 -11.87 -3.25
C PHE A 109 0.60 -12.02 -3.73
N ASN A 110 1.57 -12.05 -2.82
CA ASN A 110 2.99 -12.17 -3.19
C ASN A 110 3.38 -13.61 -3.55
N GLY A 111 2.99 -14.58 -2.70
CA GLY A 111 3.36 -15.98 -2.87
C GLY A 111 2.78 -16.62 -4.14
N GLY A 112 1.57 -16.22 -4.53
CA GLY A 112 0.91 -16.69 -5.74
C GLY A 112 1.41 -16.05 -7.03
N SER A 113 2.09 -14.90 -6.96
CA SER A 113 2.55 -14.16 -8.15
C SER A 113 3.62 -14.90 -8.95
N GLY A 114 4.30 -15.89 -8.34
CA GLY A 114 5.23 -16.76 -9.05
C GLY A 114 4.57 -17.86 -9.88
N LEU A 115 3.24 -18.01 -9.83
CA LEU A 115 2.43 -19.03 -10.54
C LEU A 115 2.98 -20.47 -10.43
N THR A 116 3.70 -20.76 -9.34
CA THR A 116 4.41 -22.01 -9.10
C THR A 116 4.31 -22.37 -7.63
N VAL A 117 4.38 -23.67 -7.33
CA VAL A 117 4.44 -24.19 -5.96
C VAL A 117 5.84 -24.75 -5.74
N GLY A 118 6.51 -24.34 -4.67
CA GLY A 118 7.84 -24.83 -4.34
C GLY A 118 8.62 -23.88 -3.43
N ILE A 119 9.93 -24.12 -3.32
CA ILE A 119 10.81 -23.36 -2.41
C ILE A 119 10.79 -21.85 -2.69
N ARG A 120 10.65 -21.43 -3.95
CA ARG A 120 10.58 -20.02 -4.32
C ARG A 120 9.34 -19.34 -3.74
N ALA A 121 8.17 -19.97 -3.86
CA ALA A 121 6.93 -19.44 -3.28
C ALA A 121 7.01 -19.37 -1.75
N ALA A 122 7.61 -20.38 -1.11
CA ALA A 122 7.85 -20.38 0.34
C ALA A 122 8.79 -19.23 0.76
N LEU A 123 9.88 -19.00 0.03
CA LEU A 123 10.80 -17.89 0.26
C LEU A 123 10.11 -16.53 0.10
N VAL A 124 9.27 -16.36 -0.93
CA VAL A 124 8.47 -15.14 -1.10
C VAL A 124 7.54 -14.91 0.10
N GLY A 125 6.94 -15.98 0.63
CA GLY A 125 6.15 -15.91 1.87
C GLY A 125 6.96 -15.44 3.08
N VAL A 126 8.18 -15.95 3.26
CA VAL A 126 9.10 -15.54 4.34
C VAL A 126 9.53 -14.09 4.17
N VAL A 127 9.95 -13.70 2.97
CA VAL A 127 10.33 -12.33 2.60
C VAL A 127 9.20 -11.35 2.91
N THR A 128 7.97 -11.70 2.51
CA THR A 128 6.76 -10.90 2.73
C THR A 128 6.46 -10.73 4.21
N ASN A 129 6.45 -11.83 4.98
CA ASN A 129 6.15 -11.79 6.41
C ASN A 129 7.20 -11.00 7.20
N LEU A 130 8.49 -11.18 6.89
CA LEU A 130 9.55 -10.46 7.58
C LEU A 130 9.51 -8.95 7.29
N ALA A 131 9.19 -8.54 6.05
CA ALA A 131 8.99 -7.14 5.72
C ALA A 131 7.79 -6.54 6.46
N ALA A 132 6.67 -7.27 6.56
CA ALA A 132 5.51 -6.87 7.34
C ALA A 132 5.87 -6.66 8.82
N PHE A 133 6.53 -7.65 9.42
CA PHE A 133 6.95 -7.62 10.82
C PHE A 133 7.88 -6.44 11.11
N THR A 134 8.91 -6.23 10.30
CA THR A 134 9.88 -5.16 10.52
C THR A 134 9.30 -3.77 10.26
N GLY A 135 8.36 -3.64 9.31
CA GLY A 135 7.57 -2.41 9.16
C GLY A 135 6.71 -2.13 10.39
N ALA A 136 5.97 -3.13 10.88
CA ALA A 136 5.15 -3.01 12.09
C ALA A 136 5.99 -2.64 13.31
N PHE A 137 7.10 -3.35 13.52
CA PHE A 137 8.04 -3.13 14.61
C PHE A 137 8.62 -1.71 14.56
N THR A 138 9.10 -1.28 13.40
CA THR A 138 9.67 0.05 13.21
C THR A 138 8.64 1.14 13.51
N TRP A 139 7.40 0.98 13.04
CA TRP A 139 6.34 1.94 13.34
C TRP A 139 6.03 1.99 14.83
N CYS A 140 5.84 0.85 15.48
CA CYS A 140 5.57 0.76 16.91
C CYS A 140 6.68 1.37 17.75
N MET A 141 7.95 1.15 17.40
CA MET A 141 9.09 1.78 18.06
C MET A 141 9.08 3.29 17.86
N LEU A 142 8.85 3.78 16.65
CA LEU A 142 8.74 5.22 16.39
C LEU A 142 7.56 5.84 17.13
N ASP A 143 6.42 5.17 17.23
CA ASP A 143 5.29 5.63 18.04
C ASP A 143 5.68 5.71 19.52
N TYR A 144 6.34 4.67 20.04
CA TYR A 144 6.81 4.64 21.42
C TYR A 144 7.78 5.79 21.72
N PHE A 145 8.74 6.07 20.84
CA PHE A 145 9.77 7.10 21.10
C PHE A 145 9.32 8.53 20.76
N LEU A 146 8.49 8.71 19.72
CA LEU A 146 8.12 10.04 19.20
C LEU A 146 6.79 10.58 19.75
N LEU A 147 5.85 9.72 20.16
CA LEU A 147 4.56 10.17 20.71
C LEU A 147 4.67 10.51 22.20
N LYS A 148 5.22 11.70 22.49
CA LYS A 148 5.23 12.27 23.85
C LYS A 148 3.88 12.92 24.19
N PRO A 149 3.39 12.83 25.44
CA PRO A 149 3.97 12.16 26.62
C PRO A 149 3.54 10.69 26.77
N LYS A 150 2.72 10.16 25.84
CA LYS A 150 1.98 8.92 26.07
C LYS A 150 2.86 7.67 25.94
N HIS A 151 3.93 7.68 25.14
CA HIS A 151 4.82 6.53 24.91
C HIS A 151 4.04 5.22 24.69
N LYS A 152 3.02 5.26 23.82
CA LYS A 152 2.11 4.13 23.58
C LYS A 152 2.37 3.50 22.24
N ILE A 153 2.51 2.18 22.26
CA ILE A 153 2.34 1.36 21.06
C ILE A 153 0.84 1.26 20.78
N THR A 154 0.45 1.50 19.53
CA THR A 154 -0.96 1.50 19.12
C THR A 154 -1.22 0.41 18.09
N LEU A 155 -2.40 -0.20 18.15
CA LEU A 155 -2.84 -1.18 17.14
C LEU A 155 -2.90 -0.54 15.74
N PHE A 156 -3.30 0.73 15.66
CA PHE A 156 -3.27 1.50 14.43
C PHE A 156 -1.85 1.57 13.84
N GLY A 157 -0.87 1.99 14.64
CA GLY A 157 0.53 2.06 14.21
C GLY A 157 1.09 0.71 13.78
N PHE A 158 0.75 -0.37 14.51
CA PHE A 158 1.10 -1.74 14.12
C PHE A 158 0.54 -2.09 12.73
N CYS A 159 -0.73 -1.80 12.46
CA CYS A 159 -1.37 -2.09 11.19
C CYS A 159 -0.77 -1.24 10.04
N MET A 160 -0.58 0.06 10.27
CA MET A 160 0.00 0.97 9.27
C MET A 160 1.46 0.63 8.95
N GLY A 161 2.25 0.20 9.96
CA GLY A 161 3.61 -0.28 9.76
C GLY A 161 3.66 -1.61 9.01
N SER A 162 2.76 -2.54 9.34
CA SER A 162 2.63 -3.80 8.61
C SER A 162 2.33 -3.55 7.13
N MET A 163 1.35 -2.69 6.85
CA MET A 163 0.94 -2.29 5.51
C MET A 163 2.08 -1.63 4.73
N ALA A 164 2.82 -0.69 5.34
CA ALA A 164 3.94 -0.02 4.70
C ALA A 164 5.01 -1.04 4.26
N GLY A 165 5.37 -1.98 5.13
CA GLY A 165 6.33 -3.03 4.82
C GLY A 165 5.84 -3.99 3.74
N LEU A 166 4.56 -4.39 3.82
CA LEU A 166 3.92 -5.29 2.85
C LEU A 166 3.82 -4.67 1.44
N VAL A 167 3.48 -3.39 1.34
CA VAL A 167 3.41 -2.68 0.06
C VAL A 167 4.80 -2.45 -0.52
N CYS A 168 5.76 -2.08 0.33
CA CYS A 168 7.14 -1.86 -0.08
C CYS A 168 7.78 -3.15 -0.62
N ILE A 169 7.53 -4.30 0.00
CA ILE A 169 8.16 -5.54 -0.45
C ILE A 169 7.52 -6.13 -1.72
N THR A 170 6.28 -5.76 -2.07
CA THR A 170 5.52 -6.30 -3.21
C THR A 170 6.35 -6.45 -4.50
N PRO A 171 6.96 -5.39 -5.08
CA PRO A 171 7.73 -5.51 -6.33
C PRO A 171 8.99 -6.38 -6.18
N GLY A 172 9.66 -6.36 -5.02
CA GLY A 172 10.91 -7.08 -4.77
C GLY A 172 10.76 -8.50 -4.22
N SER A 173 9.55 -8.90 -3.81
CA SER A 173 9.32 -10.08 -2.97
C SER A 173 9.77 -11.41 -3.56
N GLY A 174 9.86 -11.52 -4.89
CA GLY A 174 10.37 -12.70 -5.60
C GLY A 174 11.79 -12.59 -6.15
N TYR A 175 12.51 -11.51 -5.82
CA TYR A 175 13.85 -11.20 -6.34
C TYR A 175 14.89 -10.95 -5.24
N ILE A 176 14.48 -10.46 -4.07
CA ILE A 176 15.41 -10.13 -2.98
C ILE A 176 15.56 -11.28 -1.98
N ASN A 177 16.64 -11.26 -1.21
CA ASN A 177 16.88 -12.22 -0.14
C ASN A 177 16.14 -11.84 1.16
N VAL A 178 16.02 -12.83 2.06
CA VAL A 178 15.30 -12.66 3.33
C VAL A 178 15.85 -11.51 4.19
N PRO A 179 17.18 -11.36 4.41
CA PRO A 179 17.68 -10.26 5.24
C PRO A 179 17.39 -8.87 4.67
N ALA A 180 17.42 -8.69 3.34
CA ALA A 180 17.09 -7.40 2.73
C ALA A 180 15.62 -7.01 2.96
N SER A 181 14.70 -7.98 3.09
CA SER A 181 13.28 -7.66 3.30
C SER A 181 13.01 -6.96 4.64
N ALA A 182 13.84 -7.22 5.65
CA ALA A 182 13.82 -6.50 6.92
C ALA A 182 14.15 -5.00 6.76
N PHE A 183 15.12 -4.69 5.88
CA PHE A 183 15.48 -3.31 5.55
C PHE A 183 14.33 -2.60 4.82
N PHE A 184 13.76 -3.24 3.78
CA PHE A 184 12.62 -2.68 3.04
C PHE A 184 11.39 -2.45 3.92
N GLY A 185 11.12 -3.37 4.85
CA GLY A 185 10.07 -3.19 5.86
C GLY A 185 10.29 -1.95 6.71
N SER A 186 11.50 -1.78 7.25
CA SER A 186 11.83 -0.66 8.14
C SER A 186 11.90 0.70 7.43
N ILE A 187 12.53 0.77 6.25
CA ILE A 187 12.72 2.03 5.51
C ILE A 187 11.40 2.56 4.95
N SER A 188 10.44 1.69 4.62
CA SER A 188 9.11 2.09 4.15
C SER A 188 8.41 3.01 5.14
N VAL A 189 8.51 2.72 6.44
CA VAL A 189 7.90 3.49 7.53
C VAL A 189 8.48 4.90 7.62
N TYR A 190 9.79 5.05 7.40
CA TYR A 190 10.43 6.36 7.41
C TYR A 190 9.83 7.26 6.33
N PHE A 191 9.73 6.76 5.09
CA PHE A 191 9.19 7.53 3.98
C PHE A 191 7.70 7.82 4.14
N ASP A 192 6.92 6.83 4.59
CA ASP A 192 5.48 7.01 4.84
C ASP A 192 5.22 8.14 5.85
N ARG A 193 5.91 8.10 7.00
CA ARG A 193 5.76 9.14 8.04
C ARG A 193 6.25 10.52 7.56
N LYS A 194 7.36 10.58 6.81
CA LYS A 194 7.93 11.84 6.31
C LYS A 194 7.01 12.53 5.29
N ILE A 195 6.36 11.76 4.41
CA ILE A 195 5.44 12.32 3.42
C ILE A 195 4.18 12.86 4.10
N LYS A 196 3.66 12.15 5.11
CA LYS A 196 2.51 12.63 5.91
C LYS A 196 2.78 13.97 6.56
N THR A 197 3.94 14.14 7.19
CA THR A 197 4.28 15.40 7.87
C THR A 197 4.53 16.54 6.88
N LEU A 198 5.05 16.25 5.68
CA LEU A 198 5.36 17.28 4.68
C LEU A 198 4.14 17.75 3.90
N PHE A 199 3.30 16.84 3.41
CA PHE A 199 2.28 17.18 2.41
C PHE A 199 0.87 17.42 2.99
N LYS A 200 0.64 17.17 4.28
CA LYS A 200 -0.66 17.37 4.98
C LYS A 200 -1.87 16.99 4.10
N ILE A 201 -1.78 15.83 3.47
CA ILE A 201 -2.74 15.35 2.48
C ILE A 201 -4.00 14.90 3.21
N ASP A 202 -5.15 15.37 2.73
CA ASP A 202 -6.46 14.95 3.24
C ASP A 202 -6.91 13.63 2.60
N ASP A 203 -6.31 12.54 3.08
CA ASP A 203 -6.52 11.17 2.63
C ASP A 203 -7.05 10.30 3.79
N PRO A 204 -8.23 9.66 3.66
CA PRO A 204 -8.89 8.94 4.75
C PRO A 204 -8.10 7.76 5.31
N PHE A 205 -7.24 7.11 4.51
CA PHE A 205 -6.47 5.94 4.94
C PHE A 205 -4.97 6.08 4.69
N ASP A 206 -4.50 7.31 4.47
CA ASP A 206 -3.11 7.56 4.08
C ASP A 206 -2.68 6.76 2.84
N ILE A 207 -3.62 6.50 1.92
CA ILE A 207 -3.47 5.69 0.72
C ILE A 207 -2.26 6.15 -0.11
N PHE A 208 -2.09 7.45 -0.29
CA PHE A 208 -0.98 7.99 -1.06
C PHE A 208 0.37 7.65 -0.44
N ALA A 209 0.53 7.86 0.87
CA ALA A 209 1.77 7.56 1.57
C ALA A 209 2.05 6.04 1.56
N GLN A 210 1.04 5.25 1.89
CA GLN A 210 1.18 3.79 2.01
C GLN A 210 1.44 3.13 0.65
N HIS A 211 0.64 3.48 -0.36
CA HIS A 211 0.66 2.80 -1.66
C HIS A 211 1.60 3.44 -2.67
N ARG A 212 1.49 4.75 -2.91
CA ARG A 212 2.34 5.39 -3.91
C ARG A 212 3.78 5.46 -3.44
N ILE A 213 4.03 5.96 -2.23
CA ILE A 213 5.40 6.13 -1.73
C ILE A 213 6.00 4.78 -1.37
N GLY A 214 5.27 3.94 -0.63
CA GLY A 214 5.71 2.57 -0.32
C GLY A 214 6.04 1.76 -1.58
N GLY A 215 5.15 1.75 -2.58
CA GLY A 215 5.39 1.05 -3.83
C GLY A 215 6.57 1.61 -4.62
N PHE A 216 6.78 2.93 -4.60
CA PHE A 216 7.94 3.57 -5.25
C PHE A 216 9.25 3.18 -4.57
N VAL A 217 9.31 3.26 -3.24
CA VAL A 217 10.50 2.86 -2.45
C VAL A 217 10.84 1.39 -2.66
N GLY A 218 9.83 0.53 -2.72
CA GLY A 218 10.01 -0.89 -2.99
C GLY A 218 10.55 -1.23 -4.38
N ARG A 219 10.26 -0.35 -5.36
CA ARG A 219 10.66 -0.54 -6.77
C ARG A 219 12.07 -0.02 -7.07
N LEU A 220 12.58 0.92 -6.27
CA LEU A 220 13.95 1.45 -6.39
C LEU A 220 15.00 0.38 -6.04
#